data_AF-A0A8J3BK63-F1
#
_entry.id   AF-A0A8J3BK63-F1
#
_cell.length_a   1.000
_cell.length_b   1.000
_cell.length_c   1.000
_cell.angle_alpha   90.00
_cell.angle_beta   90.00
_cell.angle_gamma   90.00
#
_symmetry.space_group_name_H-M   'P 1'
#
loop_
_entity.id
_entity.type
_entity.pdbx_description
1 polymer ?
#
loop_
_entity_poly.entity_id
_entity_poly.type
_entity_poly.pdbx_seq_one_letter_code
_entity_poly.pdbx_strand_id
1 'polypeptide(L)'
;MGYDWLPAALESLRGVQPHEVTQVLAAPRRMPVAAISGGVRIITVAGRTLTGRALIVAVRRIDDFDQLILGARELTPAETARFEQWEATA
;
A
#
# COMPACT_ATOMS: atom_id res chain seq x y z
N MET A 1 -13.33 -8.54 4.75
CA MET A 1 -11.94 -8.54 4.27
C MET A 1 -11.10 -7.98 5.40
N GLY A 2 -10.32 -8.83 6.06
CA GLY A 2 -9.44 -8.42 7.15
C GLY A 2 -8.05 -8.10 6.61
N TYR A 3 -7.40 -7.10 7.21
CA TYR A 3 -5.98 -6.86 7.01
C TYR A 3 -5.25 -7.23 8.29
N ASP A 4 -4.34 -8.19 8.20
CA ASP A 4 -3.44 -8.53 9.28
C ASP A 4 -2.02 -8.02 8.97
N TRP A 5 -1.25 -7.73 10.01
CA TRP A 5 0.13 -7.27 9.85
C TRP A 5 1.09 -8.43 9.99
N LEU A 6 2.00 -8.58 9.03
CA LEU A 6 3.19 -9.36 9.31
C LEU A 6 3.95 -8.66 10.45
N PRO A 7 4.25 -9.31 11.59
CA PRO A 7 4.86 -8.63 12.74
C PRO A 7 6.15 -7.89 12.38
N ALA A 8 7.03 -8.55 11.63
CA ALA A 8 8.28 -7.95 11.14
C ALA A 8 8.06 -6.75 10.21
N ALA A 9 6.95 -6.69 9.48
CA ALA A 9 6.62 -5.56 8.61
C ALA A 9 6.22 -4.32 9.42
N LEU A 10 5.47 -4.53 10.49
CA LEU A 10 5.06 -3.46 11.40
C LEU A 10 6.29 -2.82 12.07
N GLU A 11 7.24 -3.63 12.50
CA GLU A 11 8.51 -3.19 13.11
C GLU A 11 9.44 -2.49 12.11
N SER A 12 9.32 -2.84 10.83
CA SER A 12 10.17 -2.30 9.76
C SER A 12 9.62 -1.01 9.12
N LEU A 13 8.47 -0.50 9.59
CA LEU A 13 7.93 0.76 9.07
C LEU A 13 8.88 1.92 9.35
N ARG A 14 9.20 2.69 8.30
CA ARG A 14 10.08 3.88 8.40
C ARG A 14 9.33 5.09 7.88
N GLY A 15 8.99 6.02 8.78
CA GLY A 15 8.32 7.29 8.42
C GLY A 15 6.85 7.16 7.99
N VAL A 16 6.23 5.98 8.19
CA VAL A 16 4.82 5.70 7.94
C VAL A 16 4.22 5.08 9.19
N GLN A 17 3.06 5.57 9.60
CA GLN A 17 2.34 5.03 10.75
C GLN A 17 1.33 3.96 10.34
N PRO A 18 1.02 2.97 11.20
CA PRO A 18 0.08 1.88 10.86
C PRO A 18 -1.32 2.38 10.50
N HIS A 19 -1.76 3.48 11.13
CA HIS A 19 -3.06 4.07 10.82
C HIS A 19 -3.09 4.75 9.42
N GLU A 20 -1.97 5.30 8.95
CA GLU A 20 -1.86 5.85 7.59
C GLU A 20 -2.02 4.75 6.54
N VAL A 21 -1.49 3.55 6.83
CA VAL A 21 -1.68 2.36 5.98
C VAL A 21 -3.15 1.95 5.91
N THR A 22 -3.81 1.95 7.06
CA THR A 22 -5.25 1.63 7.13
C THR A 22 -6.08 2.65 6.34
N GLN A 23 -5.73 3.94 6.40
CA GLN A 23 -6.38 4.98 5.61
C GLN A 23 -6.25 4.73 4.11
N VAL A 24 -5.05 4.36 3.64
CA VAL A 24 -4.78 4.08 2.22
C VAL A 24 -5.55 2.86 1.73
N LEU A 25 -5.59 1.79 2.54
CA LEU A 25 -6.32 0.57 2.20
C LEU A 25 -7.85 0.78 2.20
N ALA A 26 -8.35 1.64 3.09
CA ALA A 26 -9.75 2.03 3.17
C ALA A 26 -10.13 3.12 2.15
N ALA A 27 -9.17 3.75 1.47
CA ALA A 27 -9.43 4.87 0.59
C ALA A 27 -10.33 4.46 -0.60
N PRO A 28 -11.30 5.30 -0.98
CA PRO A 28 -12.18 5.04 -2.11
C PRO A 28 -11.42 5.07 -3.45
N ARG A 29 -10.43 5.97 -3.57
CA ARG A 29 -9.51 6.04 -4.71
C ARG A 29 -8.17 5.43 -4.31
N ARG A 30 -7.97 4.17 -4.70
CA ARG A 30 -6.71 3.45 -4.54
C ARG A 30 -6.38 2.68 -5.80
N MET A 31 -5.10 2.70 -6.18
CA MET A 31 -4.60 2.03 -7.38
C MET A 31 -3.92 0.72 -6.98
N PRO A 32 -4.52 -0.44 -7.29
CA PRO A 32 -3.80 -1.70 -7.19
C PRO A 32 -2.76 -1.80 -8.31
N VAL A 33 -1.53 -2.16 -7.94
CA VAL A 33 -0.40 -2.34 -8.85
C VAL A 33 0.20 -3.71 -8.58
N ALA A 34 0.36 -4.52 -9.62
CA ALA A 34 1.12 -5.76 -9.49
C ALA A 34 2.61 -5.42 -9.33
N ALA A 35 3.25 -5.99 -8.31
CA ALA A 35 4.67 -5.79 -8.06
C ALA A 35 5.37 -7.13 -7.81
N ILE A 36 6.68 -7.15 -8.03
CA ILE A 36 7.54 -8.29 -7.71
C ILE A 36 8.55 -7.81 -6.67
N SER A 37 8.60 -8.48 -5.53
CA SER A 37 9.56 -8.18 -4.46
C SER A 37 10.24 -9.48 -4.03
N GLY A 38 11.57 -9.51 -4.04
CA GLY A 38 12.35 -10.70 -3.66
C GLY A 38 11.99 -11.96 -4.46
N GLY A 39 11.55 -11.82 -5.72
CA GLY A 39 11.09 -12.94 -6.57
C GLY A 39 9.64 -13.38 -6.34
N VAL A 40 8.94 -12.78 -5.37
CA VAL A 40 7.54 -13.09 -5.05
C VAL A 40 6.62 -12.05 -5.69
N ARG A 41 5.56 -12.52 -6.35
CA ARG A 41 4.49 -11.65 -6.84
C ARG A 41 3.64 -11.18 -5.66
N ILE A 42 3.58 -9.87 -5.48
CA ILE A 42 2.78 -9.20 -4.46
C ILE A 42 1.85 -8.20 -5.13
N ILE A 43 0.83 -7.77 -4.40
CA ILE A 43 -0.03 -6.67 -4.82
C ILE A 43 0.40 -5.46 -4.00
N THR A 44 0.74 -4.37 -4.66
CA THR A 44 0.89 -3.08 -3.98
C THR A 44 -0.35 -2.23 -4.20
N VAL A 45 -0.72 -1.44 -3.21
CA VAL A 45 -1.85 -0.53 -3.25
C VAL A 45 -1.30 0.87 -3.02
N ALA A 46 -1.40 1.71 -4.03
CA ALA A 46 -1.08 3.13 -3.92
C ALA A 46 -2.34 3.93 -3.58
N GLY A 47 -2.21 4.88 -2.65
CA GLY A 47 -3.31 5.77 -2.27
C GLY A 47 -2.83 6.95 -1.45
N ARG A 48 -3.74 7.90 -1.19
CA ARG A 48 -3.47 9.04 -0.33
C ARG A 48 -3.97 8.81 1.09
N THR A 49 -3.19 9.26 2.05
CA THR A 49 -3.63 9.44 3.43
C THR A 49 -4.59 10.62 3.52
N LEU A 50 -5.26 10.77 4.66
CA LEU A 50 -6.12 11.93 4.93
C LEU A 50 -5.32 13.26 4.96
N THR A 51 -4.01 13.19 5.23
CA THR A 51 -3.10 14.34 5.19
C THR A 51 -2.56 14.65 3.79
N GLY A 52 -2.98 13.89 2.78
CA GLY A 52 -2.59 14.08 1.38
C GLY A 52 -1.28 13.41 0.97
N ARG A 53 -0.58 12.72 1.90
CA ARG A 53 0.65 11.98 1.61
C ARG A 53 0.32 10.76 0.74
N ALA A 54 1.11 10.54 -0.30
CA ALA A 54 0.94 9.40 -1.20
C ALA A 54 1.80 8.24 -0.70
N LEU A 55 1.16 7.13 -0.32
CA LEU A 55 1.84 5.94 0.18
C LEU A 55 1.59 4.75 -0.74
N ILE A 56 2.49 3.77 -0.65
CA ILE A 56 2.34 2.46 -1.26
C ILE A 56 2.39 1.37 -0.18
N VAL A 57 1.39 0.52 -0.18
CA VAL A 57 1.21 -0.57 0.78
C VAL A 57 1.38 -1.90 0.05
N ALA A 58 2.31 -2.73 0.49
CA ALA A 58 2.49 -4.08 -0.02
C ALA A 58 1.57 -5.04 0.73
N VAL A 59 0.70 -5.73 0.00
CA VAL A 59 -0.20 -6.75 0.54
C VAL A 59 -0.03 -8.06 -0.21
N ARG A 60 -0.14 -9.17 0.53
CA ARG A 60 -0.18 -10.51 -0.02
C ARG A 60 -1.49 -11.16 0.37
N ARG A 61 -2.19 -11.72 -0.62
CA ARG A 61 -3.35 -12.57 -0.36
C ARG A 61 -2.87 -13.90 0.23
N ILE A 62 -3.39 -14.26 1.40
CA ILE A 62 -3.10 -15.56 2.04
C ILE A 62 -4.26 -16.52 1.82
N ASP A 63 -5.49 -16.02 1.88
CA ASP A 63 -6.71 -16.81 1.66
C ASP A 63 -7.77 -15.98 0.91
N ASP A 64 -8.97 -16.53 0.72
CA ASP A 64 -10.01 -15.88 -0.08
C ASP A 64 -10.47 -14.54 0.52
N PHE A 65 -10.39 -14.39 1.84
CA PHE A 65 -10.82 -13.19 2.58
C PHE A 65 -9.74 -12.52 3.43
N ASP A 66 -8.52 -13.06 3.39
CA ASP A 66 -7.43 -12.67 4.28
C ASP A 66 -6.23 -12.11 3.52
N GLN A 67 -5.80 -10.92 3.94
CA GLN A 67 -4.71 -10.18 3.33
C GLN A 67 -3.68 -9.81 4.40
N LEU A 68 -2.42 -10.17 4.15
CA LEU A 68 -1.31 -9.84 5.02
C LEU A 68 -0.58 -8.62 4.48
N ILE A 69 -0.46 -7.59 5.31
CA ILE A 69 0.34 -6.40 5.05
C ILE A 69 1.81 -6.79 5.25
N LEU A 70 2.58 -6.69 4.17
CA LEU A 70 4.02 -6.98 4.14
C LEU A 70 4.86 -5.73 4.41
N GLY A 71 4.26 -4.55 4.38
CA GLY A 71 4.91 -3.29 4.69
C GLY A 71 4.28 -2.12 3.95
N ALA A 72 4.70 -0.92 4.31
CA ALA A 72 4.30 0.30 3.64
C ALA A 72 5.45 1.31 3.63
N ARG A 73 5.46 2.16 2.61
CA ARG A 73 6.38 3.30 2.52
C ARG A 73 5.73 4.44 1.77
N GLU A 74 6.34 5.61 1.85
CA GLU A 74 6.01 6.72 0.96
C GLU A 74 6.36 6.37 -0.49
N LEU A 75 5.53 6.83 -1.43
CA LEU A 75 5.82 6.72 -2.85
C LEU A 75 7.06 7.55 -3.18
N THR A 76 7.91 7.03 -4.06
CA THR A 76 9.01 7.84 -4.61
C THR A 76 8.47 8.88 -5.58
N PRO A 77 9.19 9.98 -5.88
CA PRO A 77 8.70 11.02 -6.78
C PRO A 77 8.22 10.51 -8.16
N ALA A 78 8.91 9.50 -8.72
CA ALA A 78 8.52 8.89 -9.99
C ALA A 78 7.22 8.08 -9.88
N GLU A 79 7.03 7.33 -8.78
CA GLU A 79 5.81 6.58 -8.54
C GLU A 79 4.63 7.51 -8.20
N THR A 80 4.88 8.60 -7.47
CA THR A 80 3.90 9.66 -7.19
C THR A 80 3.41 10.27 -8.49
N ALA A 81 4.29 10.66 -9.40
CA ALA A 81 3.90 11.21 -10.69
C ALA A 81 3.03 10.24 -11.51
N ARG A 82 3.34 8.93 -11.47
CA ARG A 82 2.52 7.90 -12.12
C ARG A 82 1.15 7.75 -11.43
N PHE A 83 1.15 7.77 -10.10
CA PHE A 83 -0.08 7.69 -9.31
C PHE A 83 -0.98 8.90 -9.58
N GLU A 84 -0.43 10.11 -9.67
CA GLU A 84 -1.17 11.34 -9.97
C GLU A 84 -1.78 11.33 -11.38
N GLN A 85 -1.04 10.81 -12.38
CA GLN A 85 -1.60 10.61 -13.71
C GLN A 85 -2.78 9.64 -13.71
N TRP A 86 -2.67 8.55 -12.95
CA TRP A 86 -3.80 7.65 -12.75
C TRP A 86 -4.95 8.33 -12.01
N GLU A 87 -4.67 9.09 -10.95
CA GLU A 87 -5.69 9.86 -10.21
C GLU A 87 -6.42 10.85 -11.12
N ALA A 88 -5.80 11.39 -12.16
CA ALA A 88 -6.47 12.29 -13.11
C ALA A 88 -7.41 11.56 -14.10
N THR A 89 -7.27 10.25 -14.25
CA THR A 89 -7.99 9.44 -15.26
C THR A 89 -8.97 8.42 -14.67
N ALA A 90 -8.89 8.17 -13.36
CA ALA A 90 -9.71 7.21 -12.63
C ALA A 90 -11.06 7.77 -12.11
#